data_AF-A0A957TXH4-F1
#
_entry.id   AF-A0A957TXH4-F1
#
_cell.length_a   1.000
_cell.length_b   1.000
_cell.length_c   1.000
_cell.angle_alpha   90.00
_cell.angle_beta   90.00
_cell.angle_gamma   90.00
#
_symmetry.space_group_name_H-M   'P 1'
#
loop_
_entity.id
_entity.type
_entity.pdbx_description
1 polymer ?
#
loop_
_entity_poly.entity_id
_entity_poly.type
_entity_poly.pdbx_seq_one_letter_code
_entity_poly.pdbx_strand_id
1 'polypeptide(L)'
;SPAQAVTIQNLGDVSLSISAISLSGADAGQFAISSNDCGASVSAGASCTVQLTFSPTASGSRSALLVISSDDSDEGTINVALIGATPGSSGGGTGTLDQYNLAVTKSASVSVATVGVPFTYTITVLNKGTIAASNVVMTDQLPAGVTFGSANATDGGSCNESSGTVTCTWASLAGGASATVTITVTP
;
A
#
# COMPACT_ATOMS: atom_id res chain seq x y z
N SER A 1 -1.04 -15.82 -13.76
CA SER A 1 -2.15 -14.84 -13.80
C SER A 1 -1.94 -13.90 -14.98
N PRO A 2 -2.95 -13.13 -15.42
CA PRO A 2 -2.68 -11.96 -16.25
C PRO A 2 -1.71 -10.99 -15.54
N ALA A 3 -1.02 -10.17 -16.33
CA ALA A 3 -0.09 -9.18 -15.81
C ALA A 3 -0.82 -8.09 -15.01
N GLN A 4 -0.24 -7.67 -13.89
CA GLN A 4 -0.70 -6.55 -13.08
C GLN A 4 0.35 -5.46 -13.06
N ALA A 5 -0.09 -4.20 -13.13
CA ALA A 5 0.80 -3.04 -13.20
C ALA A 5 1.04 -2.44 -11.81
N VAL A 6 2.31 -2.17 -11.50
CA VAL A 6 2.73 -1.28 -10.41
C VAL A 6 3.22 0.02 -11.03
N THR A 7 2.63 1.15 -10.65
CA THR A 7 3.04 2.47 -11.13
C THR A 7 4.00 3.11 -10.16
N ILE A 8 5.16 3.55 -10.65
CA ILE A 8 6.14 4.33 -9.93
C ILE A 8 6.05 5.76 -10.46
N GLN A 9 5.91 6.74 -9.58
CA GLN A 9 5.81 8.14 -9.96
C GLN A 9 6.88 8.94 -9.23
N ASN A 10 7.63 9.73 -9.98
CA ASN A 10 8.54 10.72 -9.42
C ASN A 10 7.75 12.01 -9.16
N LEU A 11 7.49 12.31 -7.89
CA LEU A 11 6.78 13.52 -7.48
C LEU A 11 7.72 14.71 -7.21
N GLY A 12 9.03 14.50 -7.28
CA GLY A 12 10.03 15.54 -7.08
C GLY A 12 10.32 16.36 -8.35
N ASP A 13 11.15 17.38 -8.17
CA ASP A 13 11.56 18.31 -9.23
C ASP A 13 12.87 17.92 -9.92
N VAL A 14 13.51 16.84 -9.46
CA VAL A 14 14.76 16.28 -10.02
C VAL A 14 14.47 14.87 -10.54
N SER A 15 15.22 14.42 -11.54
CA SER A 15 15.09 13.04 -12.04
C SER A 15 15.47 12.03 -10.97
N LEU A 16 14.62 11.03 -10.77
CA LEU A 16 14.85 9.89 -9.88
C LEU A 16 15.64 8.83 -10.65
N SER A 17 16.85 8.49 -10.20
CA SER A 17 17.66 7.42 -10.77
C SER A 17 17.26 6.08 -10.15
N ILE A 18 16.86 5.12 -10.97
CA ILE A 18 16.53 3.77 -10.54
C ILE A 18 17.75 2.88 -10.74
N SER A 19 18.35 2.45 -9.64
CA SER A 19 19.54 1.61 -9.63
C SER A 19 19.21 0.12 -9.81
N ALA A 20 18.08 -0.33 -9.28
CA ALA A 20 17.63 -1.71 -9.45
C ALA A 20 16.12 -1.84 -9.24
N ILE A 21 15.50 -2.74 -10.01
CA ILE A 21 14.14 -3.27 -9.76
C ILE A 21 14.27 -4.78 -9.70
N SER A 22 13.92 -5.38 -8.57
CA SER A 22 14.10 -6.81 -8.35
C SER A 22 12.97 -7.40 -7.51
N LEU A 23 12.84 -8.73 -7.55
CA LEU A 23 11.91 -9.47 -6.70
C LEU A 23 12.69 -10.13 -5.55
N SER A 24 12.14 -10.04 -4.35
CA SER A 24 12.70 -10.62 -3.12
C SER A 24 11.63 -11.34 -2.31
N GLY A 25 12.05 -12.12 -1.31
CA GLY A 25 11.16 -12.90 -0.44
C GLY A 25 11.09 -14.40 -0.77
N ALA A 26 10.40 -15.14 0.11
CA ALA A 26 10.41 -16.61 0.10
C ALA A 26 9.77 -17.22 -1.14
N ASP A 27 8.68 -16.62 -1.67
CA ASP A 27 8.01 -17.10 -2.88
C ASP A 27 8.34 -16.27 -4.14
N ALA A 28 9.40 -15.47 -4.12
CA ALA A 28 9.76 -14.56 -5.23
C ALA A 28 9.88 -15.29 -6.59
N GLY A 29 10.33 -16.54 -6.60
CA GLY A 29 10.43 -17.35 -7.82
C GLY A 29 9.08 -17.69 -8.48
N GLN A 30 7.96 -17.40 -7.82
CA GLN A 30 6.61 -17.55 -8.38
C GLN A 30 6.07 -16.24 -8.95
N PHE A 31 6.82 -15.14 -8.83
CA PHE A 31 6.50 -13.85 -9.43
C PHE A 31 7.54 -13.54 -10.51
N ALA A 32 7.13 -12.82 -11.54
CA ALA A 32 8.03 -12.41 -12.61
C ALA A 32 7.67 -11.02 -13.11
N ILE A 33 8.70 -10.19 -13.31
CA ILE A 33 8.57 -8.92 -14.02
C ILE A 33 8.43 -9.26 -15.51
N SER A 34 7.24 -9.08 -16.06
CA SER A 34 6.92 -9.37 -17.46
C SER A 34 7.25 -8.20 -18.39
N SER A 35 7.23 -6.97 -17.86
CA SER A 35 7.67 -5.76 -18.55
C SER A 35 8.08 -4.71 -17.52
N ASN A 36 9.02 -3.85 -17.89
CA ASN A 36 9.44 -2.69 -17.10
C ASN A 36 9.73 -1.54 -18.05
N ASP A 37 8.98 -0.44 -17.94
CA ASP A 37 9.19 0.75 -18.76
C ASP A 37 9.90 1.90 -18.00
N CYS A 38 10.27 1.67 -16.73
CA CYS A 38 10.87 2.69 -15.87
C CYS A 38 12.30 3.10 -16.24
N GLY A 39 12.96 2.34 -17.12
CA GLY A 39 14.33 2.61 -17.55
C GLY A 39 15.30 2.71 -16.36
N ALA A 40 16.39 3.47 -16.56
CA ALA A 40 17.36 3.78 -15.50
C ALA A 40 16.99 5.04 -14.69
N SER A 41 15.99 5.80 -15.14
CA SER A 41 15.58 7.04 -14.48
C SER A 41 14.16 7.45 -14.86
N VAL A 42 13.45 8.07 -13.90
CA VAL A 42 12.12 8.65 -14.09
C VAL A 42 12.24 10.16 -13.93
N SER A 43 11.92 10.91 -14.99
CA SER A 43 11.95 12.38 -14.99
C SER A 43 11.04 12.96 -13.91
N ALA A 44 11.34 14.17 -13.45
CA ALA A 44 10.50 14.93 -12.53
C ALA A 44 9.04 15.01 -13.02
N GLY A 45 8.09 14.69 -12.14
CA GLY A 45 6.65 14.64 -12.44
C GLY A 45 6.19 13.49 -13.34
N ALA A 46 7.11 12.66 -13.86
CA ALA A 46 6.77 11.55 -14.74
C ALA A 46 6.43 10.28 -13.93
N SER A 47 5.79 9.34 -14.62
CA SER A 47 5.51 8.02 -14.08
C SER A 47 5.91 6.94 -15.06
N CYS A 48 6.11 5.75 -14.52
CA CYS A 48 6.42 4.54 -15.24
C CYS A 48 5.71 3.35 -14.58
N THR A 49 5.64 2.23 -15.29
CA THR A 49 4.98 0.99 -14.89
C THR A 49 5.90 -0.22 -14.96
N VAL A 50 5.77 -1.07 -13.94
CA VAL A 50 6.33 -2.41 -13.89
C VAL A 50 5.18 -3.40 -13.96
N GLN A 51 5.19 -4.25 -14.99
CA GLN A 51 4.21 -5.31 -15.15
C GLN A 51 4.72 -6.58 -14.48
N LEU A 52 3.87 -7.18 -13.65
CA LEU A 52 4.16 -8.36 -12.87
C LEU A 52 3.19 -9.49 -13.21
N THR A 53 3.72 -10.71 -13.30
CA THR A 53 2.94 -11.94 -13.46
C THR A 53 3.19 -12.85 -12.28
N PHE A 54 2.18 -13.64 -11.93
CA PHE A 54 2.25 -14.64 -10.87
C PHE A 54 2.01 -16.04 -11.47
N SER A 55 3.01 -16.92 -11.33
CA SER A 55 3.07 -18.28 -11.87
C SER A 55 3.29 -19.31 -10.74
N PRO A 56 2.26 -19.55 -9.93
CA PRO A 56 2.32 -20.47 -8.79
C PRO A 56 2.46 -21.93 -9.21
N THR A 57 3.24 -22.70 -8.44
CA THR A 57 3.47 -24.13 -8.66
C THR A 57 2.56 -25.03 -7.81
N ALA A 58 1.88 -24.47 -6.82
CA ALA A 58 1.00 -25.19 -5.91
C ALA A 58 -0.15 -24.30 -5.44
N SER A 59 -1.20 -24.92 -4.93
CA SER A 59 -2.30 -24.23 -4.26
C SER A 59 -1.84 -23.44 -3.02
N GLY A 60 -2.58 -22.39 -2.68
CA GLY A 60 -2.32 -21.55 -1.52
C GLY A 60 -1.76 -20.16 -1.85
N SER A 61 -1.63 -19.35 -0.80
CA SER A 61 -1.13 -17.97 -0.88
C SER A 61 0.39 -17.94 -0.88
N ARG A 62 0.94 -17.00 -1.64
CA ARG A 62 2.37 -16.79 -1.88
C ARG A 62 2.67 -15.32 -1.73
N SER A 63 3.81 -15.01 -1.12
CA SER A 63 4.22 -13.62 -0.89
C SER A 63 5.63 -13.34 -1.38
N ALA A 64 5.81 -12.15 -1.94
CA ALA A 64 7.09 -11.62 -2.37
C ALA A 64 7.11 -10.09 -2.18
N LEU A 65 8.27 -9.49 -2.42
CA LEU A 65 8.46 -8.05 -2.44
C LEU A 65 9.00 -7.65 -3.81
N LEU A 66 8.42 -6.62 -4.42
CA LEU A 66 9.09 -5.86 -5.47
C LEU A 66 9.94 -4.79 -4.77
N VAL A 67 11.24 -4.84 -4.99
CA VAL A 67 12.22 -3.92 -4.38
C VAL A 67 12.72 -2.98 -5.48
N ILE A 68 12.53 -1.69 -5.28
CA ILE A 68 13.02 -0.63 -6.15
C ILE A 68 14.07 0.16 -5.38
N SER A 69 15.33 0.09 -5.82
CA SER A 69 16.41 0.90 -5.26
C SER A 69 16.63 2.13 -6.12
N SER A 70 16.66 3.30 -5.49
CA SER A 70 16.82 4.60 -6.15
C SER A 70 17.77 5.51 -5.39
N ASP A 71 18.03 6.68 -5.96
CA ASP A 71 18.80 7.78 -5.35
C ASP A 71 17.91 8.80 -4.59
N ASP A 72 16.66 8.44 -4.32
CA ASP A 72 15.76 9.29 -3.53
C ASP A 72 16.37 9.51 -2.14
N SER A 73 16.55 10.78 -1.77
CA SER A 73 17.20 11.17 -0.51
C SER A 73 16.36 10.89 0.71
N ASP A 74 15.04 10.87 0.56
CA ASP A 74 14.12 10.57 1.64
C ASP A 74 13.92 9.05 1.77
N GLU A 75 13.90 8.33 0.63
CA GLU A 75 13.59 6.89 0.60
C GLU A 75 14.38 6.13 -0.49
N GLY A 76 15.66 5.84 -0.24
CA GLY A 76 16.53 5.19 -1.23
C GLY A 76 16.16 3.74 -1.61
N THR A 77 15.15 3.15 -0.97
CA THR A 77 14.59 1.84 -1.38
C THR A 77 13.11 1.75 -1.07
N ILE A 78 12.30 1.48 -2.09
CA ILE A 78 10.86 1.29 -2.01
C ILE A 78 10.54 -0.21 -2.11
N ASN A 79 9.76 -0.72 -1.15
CA ASN A 79 9.31 -2.11 -1.13
C ASN A 79 7.79 -2.19 -1.35
N VAL A 80 7.37 -2.90 -2.39
CA VAL A 80 5.96 -3.14 -2.68
C VAL A 80 5.64 -4.61 -2.40
N ALA A 81 4.71 -4.85 -1.46
CA ALA A 81 4.29 -6.21 -1.14
C ALA A 81 3.48 -6.83 -2.28
N LEU A 82 3.89 -8.02 -2.72
CA LEU A 82 3.22 -8.82 -3.74
C LEU A 82 2.58 -10.03 -3.09
N ILE A 83 1.30 -10.27 -3.39
CA ILE A 83 0.56 -11.43 -2.93
C ILE A 83 -0.12 -12.09 -4.12
N GLY A 84 0.06 -13.39 -4.23
CA GLY A 84 -0.56 -14.20 -5.27
C GLY A 84 -1.17 -15.45 -4.64
N ALA A 85 -2.34 -15.88 -5.12
CA ALA A 85 -2.95 -17.13 -4.71
C ALA A 85 -3.54 -17.85 -5.92
N THR A 86 -3.50 -19.18 -5.91
CA THR A 86 -4.35 -19.99 -6.80
C THR A 86 -5.52 -20.56 -6.01
N PRO A 87 -6.71 -20.73 -6.64
CA PRO A 87 -7.82 -21.43 -6.03
C PRO A 87 -7.41 -22.83 -5.55
N GLY A 88 -7.49 -23.04 -4.23
CA GLY A 88 -7.51 -24.37 -3.63
C GLY A 88 -8.95 -24.90 -3.71
N SER A 89 -9.09 -26.12 -4.23
CA SER A 89 -10.35 -26.79 -4.52
C SER A 89 -11.33 -26.84 -3.33
N SER A 90 -12.52 -26.25 -3.47
CA SER A 90 -13.83 -26.88 -3.17
C SER A 90 -15.00 -25.95 -3.52
N GLY A 91 -15.80 -26.31 -4.54
CA GLY A 91 -17.15 -25.77 -4.78
C GLY A 91 -17.26 -24.74 -5.91
N GLY A 92 -17.91 -25.13 -7.01
CA GLY A 92 -18.09 -24.31 -8.20
C GLY A 92 -18.89 -23.02 -7.97
N GLY A 93 -18.32 -21.91 -8.43
CA GLY A 93 -18.95 -20.61 -8.62
C GLY A 93 -18.00 -19.77 -9.47
N THR A 94 -18.50 -19.17 -10.53
CA THR A 94 -17.75 -18.41 -11.55
C THR A 94 -16.87 -17.33 -10.91
N GLY A 95 -15.55 -17.57 -10.87
CA GLY A 95 -14.58 -16.75 -10.15
C GLY A 95 -14.28 -15.42 -10.85
N THR A 96 -14.88 -14.36 -10.32
CA THR A 96 -14.39 -12.98 -10.46
C THR A 96 -13.32 -12.75 -9.39
N LEU A 97 -12.25 -12.06 -9.79
CA LEU A 97 -10.98 -11.87 -9.09
C LEU A 97 -11.14 -11.34 -7.65
N ASP A 98 -10.11 -11.62 -6.84
CA ASP A 98 -9.64 -10.82 -5.71
C ASP A 98 -10.05 -11.32 -4.31
N GLN A 99 -9.31 -12.24 -3.67
CA GLN A 99 -9.64 -12.66 -2.29
C GLN A 99 -9.10 -11.68 -1.22
N TYR A 100 -7.93 -11.07 -1.41
CA TYR A 100 -7.37 -10.13 -0.44
C TYR A 100 -6.60 -9.03 -1.16
N ASN A 101 -7.23 -7.86 -1.31
CA ASN A 101 -6.63 -6.69 -1.94
C ASN A 101 -6.98 -5.47 -1.09
N LEU A 102 -6.05 -5.08 -0.22
CA LEU A 102 -6.20 -3.87 0.58
C LEU A 102 -5.53 -2.71 -0.15
N ALA A 103 -6.28 -1.64 -0.39
CA ALA A 103 -5.76 -0.38 -0.90
C ALA A 103 -5.86 0.69 0.20
N VAL A 104 -4.85 1.56 0.29
CA VAL A 104 -4.82 2.64 1.27
C VAL A 104 -4.63 3.98 0.55
N THR A 105 -5.42 4.98 0.91
CA THR A 105 -5.29 6.35 0.41
C THR A 105 -5.30 7.33 1.58
N LYS A 106 -4.44 8.35 1.57
CA LYS A 106 -4.35 9.39 2.61
C LYS A 106 -4.49 10.78 2.00
N SER A 107 -5.21 11.66 2.69
CA SER A 107 -5.36 13.07 2.31
C SER A 107 -5.39 13.96 3.55
N ALA A 108 -4.88 15.18 3.45
CA ALA A 108 -5.04 16.22 4.47
C ALA A 108 -6.23 17.13 4.14
N SER A 109 -6.88 17.70 5.15
CA SER A 109 -7.96 18.67 4.97
C SER A 109 -7.49 20.03 4.45
N VAL A 110 -6.17 20.27 4.48
CA VAL A 110 -5.51 21.50 4.03
C VAL A 110 -4.24 21.15 3.25
N SER A 111 -3.88 22.00 2.28
CA SER A 111 -2.60 21.90 1.56
C SER A 111 -1.44 22.58 2.29
N VAL A 112 -1.75 23.49 3.22
CA VAL A 112 -0.79 24.20 4.06
C VAL A 112 -1.35 24.25 5.47
N ALA A 113 -0.57 23.78 6.45
CA ALA A 113 -0.97 23.80 7.85
C ALA A 113 -0.60 25.15 8.50
N THR A 114 -1.53 25.71 9.28
CA THR A 114 -1.31 26.93 10.06
C THR A 114 -0.96 26.54 11.49
N VAL A 115 0.14 27.08 12.02
CA VAL A 115 0.61 26.80 13.39
C VAL A 115 -0.49 27.09 14.41
N GLY A 116 -0.72 26.15 15.33
CA GLY A 116 -1.75 26.23 16.38
C GLY A 116 -3.18 25.99 15.90
N VAL A 117 -3.42 25.79 14.59
CA VAL A 117 -4.75 25.48 14.04
C VAL A 117 -4.84 23.99 13.76
N PRO A 118 -5.81 23.27 14.36
CA PRO A 118 -5.96 21.85 14.11
C PRO A 118 -6.42 21.59 12.68
N PHE A 119 -5.91 20.52 12.08
CA PHE A 119 -6.37 20.01 10.80
C PHE A 119 -6.45 18.47 10.86
N THR A 120 -7.04 17.85 9.82
CA THR A 120 -7.26 16.40 9.82
C THR A 120 -6.53 15.71 8.67
N TYR A 121 -6.03 14.51 8.95
CA TYR A 121 -5.72 13.51 7.95
C TYR A 121 -6.87 12.50 7.85
N THR A 122 -7.29 12.21 6.63
CA THR A 122 -8.27 11.17 6.31
C THR A 122 -7.56 10.05 5.57
N ILE A 123 -7.64 8.83 6.11
CA ILE A 123 -7.02 7.65 5.54
C ILE A 123 -8.10 6.61 5.28
N THR A 124 -8.22 6.13 4.06
CA THR A 124 -9.19 5.11 3.68
C THR A 124 -8.47 3.79 3.41
N VAL A 125 -8.88 2.74 4.11
CA VAL A 125 -8.45 1.35 3.90
C VAL A 125 -9.59 0.62 3.21
N LEU A 126 -9.40 0.24 1.95
CA LEU A 126 -10.40 -0.44 1.13
C LEU A 126 -10.00 -1.90 0.93
N ASN A 127 -10.86 -2.83 1.32
CA ASN A 127 -10.76 -4.22 0.87
C ASN A 127 -11.44 -4.37 -0.48
N LYS A 128 -10.66 -4.27 -1.56
CA LYS A 128 -11.08 -4.54 -2.93
C LYS A 128 -11.35 -6.01 -3.20
N GLY A 129 -10.96 -6.89 -2.28
CA GLY A 129 -11.26 -8.31 -2.38
C GLY A 129 -12.76 -8.62 -2.20
N THR A 130 -13.17 -9.83 -2.55
CA THR A 130 -14.54 -10.34 -2.41
C THR A 130 -14.75 -11.12 -1.12
N ILE A 131 -13.70 -11.36 -0.33
CA ILE A 131 -13.78 -11.99 0.99
C ILE A 131 -13.25 -11.07 2.09
N ALA A 132 -13.67 -11.34 3.32
CA ALA A 132 -13.29 -10.53 4.46
C ALA A 132 -11.79 -10.68 4.80
N ALA A 133 -11.08 -9.56 4.90
CA ALA A 133 -9.71 -9.48 5.40
C ALA A 133 -9.74 -9.52 6.92
N SER A 134 -9.06 -10.48 7.55
CA SER A 134 -8.99 -10.60 9.01
C SER A 134 -7.73 -9.95 9.57
N ASN A 135 -7.80 -9.46 10.81
CA ASN A 135 -6.68 -8.84 11.53
C ASN A 135 -5.99 -7.73 10.72
N VAL A 136 -6.78 -6.83 10.14
CA VAL A 136 -6.25 -5.70 9.37
C VAL A 136 -5.56 -4.74 10.32
N VAL A 137 -4.34 -4.35 9.99
CA VAL A 137 -3.55 -3.37 10.74
C VAL A 137 -3.13 -2.28 9.77
N MET A 138 -3.33 -1.04 10.17
CA MET A 138 -2.89 0.17 9.47
C MET A 138 -2.03 0.98 10.44
N THR A 139 -0.90 1.48 9.96
CA THR A 139 0.01 2.33 10.73
C THR A 139 0.28 3.61 9.97
N ASP A 140 0.33 4.73 10.69
CA ASP A 140 0.60 6.05 10.15
C ASP A 140 1.57 6.81 11.04
N GLN A 141 2.73 7.18 10.50
CA GLN A 141 3.69 8.03 11.19
C GLN A 141 3.30 9.50 11.01
N LEU A 142 3.03 10.19 12.11
CA LEU A 142 2.75 11.61 12.09
C LEU A 142 4.03 12.39 11.76
N PRO A 143 3.97 13.42 10.91
CA PRO A 143 5.11 14.28 10.64
C PRO A 143 5.70 14.88 11.92
N ALA A 144 7.00 15.13 11.93
CA ALA A 144 7.61 15.91 13.01
C ALA A 144 6.99 17.33 13.04
N GLY A 145 6.76 17.86 14.24
CA GLY A 145 6.19 19.20 14.41
C GLY A 145 4.67 19.27 14.39
N VAL A 146 3.95 18.14 14.46
CA VAL A 146 2.53 18.13 14.83
C VAL A 146 2.31 17.42 16.16
N THR A 147 1.35 17.90 16.93
CA THR A 147 0.86 17.28 18.15
C THR A 147 -0.36 16.44 17.82
N PHE A 148 -0.37 15.18 18.28
CA PHE A 148 -1.52 14.29 18.14
C PHE A 148 -2.71 14.80 18.97
N GLY A 149 -3.89 14.89 18.33
CA GLY A 149 -5.15 15.18 19.00
C GLY A 149 -6.00 13.93 19.21
N SER A 150 -6.42 13.30 18.10
CA SER A 150 -7.23 12.08 18.15
C SER A 150 -7.10 11.26 16.88
N ALA A 151 -7.40 9.96 16.96
CA ALA A 151 -7.57 9.08 15.80
C ALA A 151 -8.82 8.24 15.98
N ASN A 152 -9.71 8.25 14.99
CA ASN A 152 -10.96 7.52 15.03
C ASN A 152 -11.10 6.69 13.76
N ALA A 153 -11.32 5.38 13.90
CA ALA A 153 -11.58 4.48 12.79
C ALA A 153 -13.07 4.12 12.69
N THR A 154 -13.56 3.95 11.46
CA THR A 154 -14.90 3.38 11.20
C THR A 154 -14.85 1.85 11.14
N ASP A 155 -16.00 1.22 10.93
CA ASP A 155 -16.12 -0.23 10.65
C ASP A 155 -15.60 -1.13 11.77
N GLY A 156 -15.76 -0.67 13.02
CA GLY A 156 -15.30 -1.41 14.20
C GLY A 156 -13.79 -1.35 14.44
N GLY A 157 -13.09 -0.47 13.72
CA GLY A 157 -11.67 -0.23 13.94
C GLY A 157 -11.40 0.47 15.26
N SER A 158 -10.22 0.23 15.82
CA SER A 158 -9.72 0.93 17.00
C SER A 158 -8.34 1.46 16.72
N CYS A 159 -8.05 2.69 17.13
CA CYS A 159 -6.77 3.36 16.92
C CYS A 159 -6.11 3.69 18.24
N ASN A 160 -4.79 3.56 18.29
CA ASN A 160 -3.95 4.05 19.38
C ASN A 160 -2.76 4.81 18.81
N GLU A 161 -2.33 5.87 19.48
CA GLU A 161 -1.10 6.58 19.14
C GLU A 161 -0.01 6.27 20.18
N SER A 162 1.21 6.08 19.70
CA SER A 162 2.39 5.98 20.56
C SER A 162 3.61 6.51 19.82
N SER A 163 4.35 7.42 20.44
CA SER A 163 5.61 7.97 19.92
C SER A 163 5.52 8.59 18.50
N GLY A 164 4.39 9.21 18.17
CA GLY A 164 4.10 9.79 16.86
C GLY A 164 3.57 8.77 15.85
N THR A 165 3.37 7.51 16.22
CA THR A 165 2.83 6.47 15.33
C THR A 165 1.37 6.15 15.71
N VAL A 166 0.43 6.39 14.80
CA VAL A 166 -0.96 5.97 14.94
C VAL A 166 -1.10 4.56 14.39
N THR A 167 -1.54 3.60 15.21
CA THR A 167 -1.83 2.22 14.80
C THR A 167 -3.33 1.97 14.94
N CYS A 168 -3.98 1.62 13.83
CA CYS A 168 -5.39 1.25 13.78
C CYS A 168 -5.56 -0.21 13.41
N THR A 169 -6.45 -0.91 14.10
CA THR A 169 -6.69 -2.35 13.89
C THR A 169 -8.17 -2.66 13.70
N TRP A 170 -8.47 -3.61 12.81
CA TRP A 170 -9.79 -4.19 12.62
C TRP A 170 -9.70 -5.71 12.74
N ALA A 171 -10.60 -6.31 13.51
CA ALA A 171 -10.71 -7.77 13.59
C ALA A 171 -11.04 -8.38 12.23
N SER A 172 -11.91 -7.71 11.45
CA SER A 172 -12.29 -8.11 10.11
C SER A 172 -12.77 -6.90 9.31
N LEU A 173 -12.43 -6.84 8.03
CA LEU A 173 -12.96 -5.89 7.06
C LEU A 173 -13.54 -6.68 5.88
N ALA A 174 -14.86 -6.61 5.68
CA ALA A 174 -15.56 -7.39 4.67
C ALA A 174 -15.02 -7.12 3.24
N GLY A 175 -15.18 -8.09 2.34
CA GLY A 175 -14.85 -7.89 0.93
C GLY A 175 -15.71 -6.79 0.31
N GLY A 176 -15.08 -5.89 -0.45
CA GLY A 176 -15.68 -4.69 -1.03
C GLY A 176 -15.88 -3.54 -0.04
N ALA A 177 -15.64 -3.74 1.26
CA ALA A 177 -15.85 -2.71 2.28
C ALA A 177 -14.62 -1.80 2.43
N SER A 178 -14.87 -0.56 2.86
CA SER A 178 -13.82 0.40 3.19
C SER A 178 -13.98 0.93 4.60
N ALA A 179 -12.89 0.97 5.37
CA ALA A 179 -12.80 1.67 6.63
C ALA A 179 -12.08 3.01 6.46
N THR A 180 -12.49 4.01 7.23
CA THR A 180 -11.86 5.34 7.23
C THR A 180 -11.28 5.62 8.61
N VAL A 181 -10.06 6.14 8.64
CA VAL A 181 -9.38 6.68 9.82
C VAL A 181 -9.29 8.18 9.67
N THR A 182 -9.85 8.90 10.65
CA THR A 182 -9.72 10.36 10.75
C THR A 182 -8.79 10.69 11.90
N ILE A 183 -7.65 11.29 11.58
CA ILE A 183 -6.64 11.70 12.55
C ILE A 183 -6.67 13.22 12.65
N THR A 184 -6.84 13.77 13.84
CA THR A 184 -6.73 15.21 14.11
C THR A 184 -5.37 15.52 14.70
N VAL A 185 -4.68 16.51 14.14
CA VAL A 185 -3.37 16.98 14.62
C VAL A 185 -3.31 18.50 14.64
N THR A 186 -2.38 19.05 15.41
CA THR A 186 -2.12 20.50 15.49
C THR A 186 -0.62 20.77 15.30
N PRO A 187 -0.19 21.56 14.29
CA PRO A 187 1.20 22.00 14.15
C PRO A 187 1.64 22.97 15.24
#